data_AF-A0A060Y551-F1
#
_entry.id   AF-A0A060Y551-F1
#
_cell.length_a   1.000
_cell.length_b   1.000
_cell.length_c   1.000
_cell.angle_alpha   90.00
_cell.angle_beta   90.00
_cell.angle_gamma   90.00
#
_symmetry.space_group_name_H-M   'P 1'
#
loop_
_entity.id
_entity.type
_entity.pdbx_description
1 polymer ?
#
loop_
_entity_poly.entity_id
_entity_poly.type
_entity_poly.pdbx_seq_one_letter_code
_entity_poly.pdbx_strand_id
1 'polypeptide(L)'
;MKQQLLQLSLLMKALDPELLDYLDSQDSGSLCFCFRWLLIWFKREFSFEDILSLWEVLWTRLPCENFHLLMAASILESQRGEFIGSDHDFNTILKHINELTMKLDLQTVLRGAEANYLQLACCKELPVKVQEVIGLYVPPSPDDETSPESESHETQQLLSQSQAAATETSQSSNSTAAAAARPRPTYP
;
A
#
# COMPACT_ATOMS: atom_id res chain seq x y z
N MET A 1 -6.53 -18.27 0.70
CA MET A 1 -5.68 -18.60 1.86
C MET A 1 -4.22 -18.78 1.50
N LYS A 2 -3.80 -19.78 0.68
CA LYS A 2 -2.39 -19.95 0.27
C LYS A 2 -1.72 -18.64 -0.23
N GLN A 3 -2.46 -17.85 -1.00
CA GLN A 3 -1.98 -16.53 -1.47
C GLN A 3 -1.60 -15.57 -0.34
N GLN A 4 -2.41 -15.47 0.72
CA GLN A 4 -2.12 -14.57 1.84
C GLN A 4 -0.86 -14.98 2.61
N LEU A 5 -0.58 -16.29 2.75
CA LEU A 5 0.66 -16.76 3.35
C LEU A 5 1.88 -16.44 2.49
N LEU A 6 1.76 -16.54 1.16
CA LEU A 6 2.81 -16.11 0.24
C LEU A 6 3.04 -14.60 0.33
N GLN A 7 1.98 -13.81 0.38
CA GLN A 7 2.07 -12.35 0.56
C GLN A 7 2.69 -11.98 1.91
N LEU A 8 2.34 -12.69 2.99
CA LEU A 8 2.97 -12.51 4.30
C LEU A 8 4.46 -12.85 4.25
N SER A 9 4.86 -13.94 3.60
CA SER A 9 6.28 -14.27 3.39
C SER A 9 7.01 -13.18 2.59
N LEU A 10 6.39 -12.60 1.56
CA LEU A 10 6.96 -11.46 0.84
C LEU A 10 7.14 -10.22 1.72
N LEU A 11 6.16 -9.91 2.59
CA LEU A 11 6.27 -8.82 3.55
C LEU A 11 7.40 -9.08 4.55
N MET A 12 7.46 -10.28 5.12
CA MET A 12 8.53 -10.66 6.06
C MET A 12 9.91 -10.55 5.41
N LYS A 13 10.07 -10.96 4.14
CA LYS A 13 11.35 -10.82 3.43
C LYS A 13 11.77 -9.35 3.26
N ALA A 14 10.81 -8.44 3.15
CA ALA A 14 11.07 -7.01 3.02
C ALA A 14 11.31 -6.31 4.38
N LEU A 15 10.68 -6.80 5.46
CA LEU A 15 10.75 -6.23 6.80
C LEU A 15 11.94 -6.78 7.61
N ASP A 16 12.02 -8.10 7.74
CA ASP A 16 13.07 -8.82 8.48
C ASP A 16 13.49 -10.08 7.69
N PRO A 17 14.38 -9.93 6.70
CA PRO A 17 14.84 -11.06 5.89
C PRO A 17 15.58 -12.12 6.71
N GLU A 18 16.25 -11.74 7.81
CA GLU A 18 17.00 -12.67 8.66
C GLU A 18 16.06 -13.59 9.42
N LEU A 19 14.97 -13.05 9.97
CA LEU A 19 13.94 -13.86 10.60
C LEU A 19 13.27 -14.82 9.62
N LEU A 20 12.96 -14.37 8.40
CA LEU A 20 12.38 -15.26 7.42
C LEU A 20 13.34 -16.37 6.99
N ASP A 21 14.62 -16.04 6.77
CA ASP A 21 15.65 -17.03 6.42
C ASP A 21 15.86 -18.06 7.54
N TYR A 22 15.79 -17.63 8.80
CA TYR A 22 15.79 -18.55 9.94
C TYR A 22 14.57 -19.48 9.89
N LEU A 23 13.36 -18.95 9.70
CA LEU A 23 12.14 -19.77 9.60
C LEU A 23 12.20 -20.73 8.41
N ASP A 24 12.73 -20.31 7.26
CA ASP A 24 12.97 -21.17 6.10
C ASP A 24 13.92 -22.34 6.47
N SER A 25 14.99 -22.07 7.22
CA SER A 25 15.95 -23.10 7.65
C SER A 25 15.35 -24.16 8.60
N GLN A 26 14.24 -23.83 9.27
CA GLN A 26 13.52 -24.71 10.19
C GLN A 26 12.25 -25.32 9.55
N ASP A 27 12.21 -25.45 8.22
CA ASP A 27 11.05 -25.92 7.43
C ASP A 27 9.75 -25.14 7.70
N SER A 28 9.88 -23.91 8.22
CA SER A 28 8.80 -23.06 8.74
C SER A 28 8.53 -21.84 7.84
N GLY A 29 9.27 -21.72 6.74
CA GLY A 29 9.20 -20.68 5.72
C GLY A 29 7.86 -20.41 5.06
N SER A 30 7.01 -21.44 4.98
CA SER A 30 5.65 -21.32 4.46
C SER A 30 4.71 -20.53 5.36
N LEU A 31 5.14 -20.25 6.60
CA LEU A 31 4.39 -19.56 7.65
C LEU A 31 3.02 -20.21 7.95
N CYS A 32 2.87 -21.51 7.72
CA CYS A 32 1.60 -22.21 7.92
C CYS A 32 1.08 -22.15 9.37
N PHE A 33 1.94 -21.91 10.36
CA PHE A 33 1.52 -21.65 11.74
C PHE A 33 0.69 -20.36 11.89
N CYS A 34 0.78 -19.41 10.95
CA CYS A 34 -0.06 -18.20 10.88
C CYS A 34 -1.45 -18.46 10.28
N PHE A 35 -1.73 -19.68 9.79
CA PHE A 35 -2.98 -20.00 9.09
C PHE A 35 -4.22 -19.65 9.93
N ARG A 36 -4.18 -19.93 11.24
CA ARG A 36 -5.28 -19.62 12.16
C ARG A 36 -5.56 -18.12 12.21
N TRP A 37 -4.52 -17.29 12.27
CA TRP A 37 -4.67 -15.84 12.35
C TRP A 37 -5.42 -15.29 11.14
N LEU A 38 -5.04 -15.73 9.95
CA LEU A 38 -5.59 -15.20 8.71
C LEU A 38 -6.96 -15.81 8.38
N LEU A 39 -7.18 -17.09 8.73
CA LEU A 39 -8.45 -17.78 8.46
C LEU A 39 -9.62 -17.16 9.24
N ILE A 40 -9.40 -16.88 10.53
CA ILE A 40 -10.43 -16.37 11.44
C ILE A 40 -10.15 -14.95 11.92
N TRP A 41 -9.33 -14.21 11.18
CA TRP A 41 -9.05 -12.79 11.41
C TRP A 41 -8.70 -12.48 12.87
N PHE A 42 -7.73 -13.23 13.40
CA PHE A 42 -7.20 -13.13 14.77
C PHE A 42 -8.22 -13.36 15.90
N LYS A 43 -9.43 -13.87 15.61
CA LYS A 43 -10.51 -14.06 16.60
C LYS A 43 -10.14 -14.90 17.83
N ARG A 44 -9.09 -15.72 17.72
CA ARG A 44 -8.57 -16.55 18.81
C ARG A 44 -7.38 -15.94 19.54
N GLU A 45 -6.82 -14.82 19.08
CA GLU A 45 -5.64 -14.23 19.69
C GLU A 45 -5.97 -13.12 20.68
N PHE A 46 -7.15 -12.50 20.53
CA PHE A 46 -7.56 -11.32 21.29
C PHE A 46 -8.83 -11.57 22.12
N SER A 47 -8.98 -10.79 23.19
CA SER A 47 -10.18 -10.78 24.02
C SER A 47 -11.42 -10.39 23.20
N PHE A 48 -12.62 -10.56 23.76
CA PHE A 48 -13.85 -10.20 23.05
C PHE A 48 -13.94 -8.70 22.76
N GLU A 49 -13.46 -7.84 23.67
CA GLU A 49 -13.45 -6.40 23.46
C GLU A 49 -12.43 -6.01 22.39
N ASP A 50 -11.19 -6.49 22.55
CA ASP A 50 -10.10 -6.20 21.62
C ASP A 50 -10.40 -6.66 20.19
N ILE A 51 -11.01 -7.84 20.02
CA ILE A 51 -11.30 -8.32 18.66
C ILE A 51 -12.34 -7.46 17.94
N LEU A 52 -13.31 -6.90 18.67
CA LEU A 52 -14.29 -5.98 18.07
C LEU A 52 -13.59 -4.72 17.57
N SER A 53 -12.75 -4.10 18.41
CA SER A 53 -11.96 -2.93 18.03
C SER A 53 -10.99 -3.22 16.88
N LEU A 54 -10.36 -4.40 16.87
CA LEU A 54 -9.52 -4.81 15.74
C LEU A 54 -10.32 -4.87 14.44
N TRP A 55 -11.51 -5.47 14.46
CA TRP A 55 -12.34 -5.58 13.27
C TRP A 55 -12.83 -4.21 12.77
N GLU A 56 -13.18 -3.30 13.68
CA GLU A 56 -13.48 -1.90 13.33
C GLU A 56 -12.33 -1.27 12.55
N VAL A 57 -11.09 -1.42 13.03
CA VAL A 57 -9.89 -0.91 12.34
C VAL A 57 -9.72 -1.58 10.98
N LEU A 58 -9.77 -2.92 10.91
CA LEU A 58 -9.58 -3.65 9.65
C LEU A 58 -10.63 -3.29 8.59
N TRP A 59 -11.87 -3.00 8.99
CA TRP A 59 -12.94 -2.59 8.08
C TRP A 59 -12.78 -1.18 7.53
N THR A 60 -11.96 -0.32 8.13
CA THR A 60 -11.60 0.97 7.52
C THR A 60 -10.79 0.82 6.24
N ARG A 61 -10.14 -0.35 6.06
CA ARG A 61 -9.17 -0.64 4.99
C ARG A 61 -7.98 0.34 4.95
N LEU A 62 -7.70 1.00 6.07
CA LEU A 62 -6.54 1.86 6.26
C LEU A 62 -5.45 1.14 7.08
N PRO A 63 -4.17 1.51 6.88
CA PRO A 63 -3.66 2.38 5.81
C PRO A 63 -3.59 1.67 4.43
N CYS A 64 -3.85 0.36 4.37
CA CYS A 64 -3.85 -0.42 3.12
C CYS A 64 -4.86 -1.57 3.16
N GLU A 65 -5.22 -2.11 1.99
CA GLU A 65 -6.22 -3.18 1.88
C GLU A 65 -5.84 -4.47 2.63
N ASN A 66 -4.55 -4.81 2.67
CA ASN A 66 -4.05 -6.03 3.30
C ASN A 66 -3.43 -5.77 4.68
N PHE A 67 -3.97 -4.82 5.45
CA PHE A 67 -3.43 -4.45 6.76
C PHE A 67 -3.36 -5.61 7.76
N HIS A 68 -4.27 -6.58 7.65
CA HIS A 68 -4.23 -7.82 8.44
C HIS A 68 -2.96 -8.67 8.21
N LEU A 69 -2.26 -8.53 7.07
CA LEU A 69 -0.97 -9.18 6.86
C LEU A 69 0.16 -8.44 7.59
N LEU A 70 0.11 -7.11 7.63
CA LEU A 70 1.05 -6.31 8.42
C LEU A 70 0.87 -6.52 9.93
N MET A 71 -0.35 -6.76 10.38
CA MET A 71 -0.64 -7.25 11.73
C MET A 71 0.09 -8.56 12.03
N ALA A 72 -0.02 -9.55 11.13
CA ALA A 72 0.68 -10.82 11.30
C ALA A 72 2.20 -10.63 11.31
N ALA A 73 2.75 -9.82 10.40
CA ALA A 73 4.17 -9.51 10.35
C ALA A 73 4.66 -8.84 11.65
N SER A 74 3.92 -7.85 12.15
CA SER A 74 4.24 -7.17 13.41
C SER A 74 4.27 -8.11 14.61
N ILE A 75 3.32 -9.07 14.67
CA ILE A 75 3.36 -10.10 15.72
C ILE A 75 4.63 -10.94 15.58
N LEU A 76 4.98 -11.40 14.37
CA LEU A 76 6.19 -12.22 14.16
C LEU A 76 7.48 -11.48 14.55
N GLU A 77 7.63 -10.23 14.17
CA GLU A 77 8.78 -9.40 14.54
C GLU A 77 8.88 -9.21 16.05
N SER A 78 7.75 -9.06 16.75
CA SER A 78 7.74 -8.97 18.22
C SER A 78 8.25 -10.24 18.91
N GLN A 79 8.15 -11.39 18.24
CA GLN A 79 8.58 -12.70 18.73
C GLN A 79 9.97 -13.10 18.22
N ARG A 80 10.66 -12.22 17.48
CA ARG A 80 11.99 -12.49 16.91
C ARG A 80 12.98 -13.02 17.94
N GLY A 81 13.00 -12.44 19.15
CA GLY A 81 13.92 -12.86 20.22
C GLY A 81 13.68 -14.26 20.76
N GLU A 82 12.44 -14.75 20.69
CA GLU A 82 12.09 -16.12 21.06
C GLU A 82 12.45 -17.11 19.93
N PHE A 83 12.37 -16.68 18.67
CA PHE A 83 12.76 -17.51 17.53
C PHE A 83 14.29 -17.61 17.37
N ILE A 84 14.96 -16.46 17.25
CA ILE A 84 16.39 -16.37 16.97
C ILE A 84 17.15 -16.34 18.29
N GLY A 85 17.34 -17.52 18.87
CA GLY A 85 18.03 -17.69 20.16
C GLY A 85 18.06 -19.13 20.64
N SER A 86 17.11 -19.94 20.14
CA SER A 86 17.00 -21.37 20.43
C SER A 86 16.96 -22.16 19.12
N ASP A 87 17.43 -23.40 19.16
CA ASP A 87 17.26 -24.34 18.06
C ASP A 87 15.81 -24.84 18.08
N HIS A 88 14.92 -24.11 17.40
CA HIS A 88 13.50 -24.39 17.37
C HIS A 88 13.11 -25.11 16.08
N ASP A 89 12.63 -26.33 16.22
CA ASP A 89 11.94 -27.00 15.13
C ASP A 89 10.55 -26.38 14.86
N PHE A 90 9.95 -26.75 13.74
CA PHE A 90 8.59 -26.32 13.36
C PHE A 90 7.56 -26.52 14.49
N ASN A 91 7.62 -27.64 15.23
CA ASN A 91 6.66 -27.92 16.30
C ASN A 91 6.80 -26.93 17.46
N THR A 92 8.03 -26.52 17.78
CA THR A 92 8.28 -25.55 18.83
C THR A 92 7.81 -24.15 18.43
N ILE A 93 8.07 -23.74 17.18
CA ILE A 93 7.53 -22.48 16.64
C ILE A 93 6.00 -22.49 16.67
N LEU A 94 5.36 -23.56 16.19
CA LEU A 94 3.91 -23.71 16.20
C LEU A 94 3.35 -23.68 17.62
N LYS A 95 4.01 -24.34 18.58
CA LYS A 95 3.62 -24.32 19.98
C LYS A 95 3.71 -22.91 20.55
N HIS A 96 4.82 -22.21 20.35
CA HIS A 96 5.02 -20.83 20.80
C HIS A 96 3.92 -19.90 20.28
N ILE A 97 3.69 -19.92 18.96
CA ILE A 97 2.64 -19.14 18.31
C ILE A 97 1.26 -19.44 18.90
N ASN A 98 0.93 -20.71 19.16
CA ASN A 98 -0.34 -21.06 19.77
C ASN A 98 -0.45 -20.56 21.22
N GLU A 99 0.67 -20.48 21.96
CA GLU A 99 0.73 -19.98 23.33
C GLU A 99 0.60 -18.45 23.43
N LEU A 100 0.68 -17.71 22.33
CA LEU A 100 0.39 -16.27 22.27
C LEU A 100 -1.10 -15.93 22.41
N THR A 101 -1.98 -16.93 22.26
CA THR A 101 -3.42 -16.80 22.45
C THR A 101 -3.75 -15.99 23.71
N MET A 102 -4.47 -14.87 23.56
CA MET A 102 -4.90 -13.99 24.65
C MET A 102 -3.75 -13.30 25.42
N LYS A 103 -2.53 -13.28 24.88
CA LYS A 103 -1.36 -12.61 25.48
C LYS A 103 -0.87 -11.40 24.69
N LEU A 104 -1.45 -11.15 23.52
CA LEU A 104 -1.08 -10.01 22.67
C LEU A 104 -1.77 -8.74 23.14
N ASP A 105 -1.02 -7.64 23.22
CA ASP A 105 -1.58 -6.31 23.41
C ASP A 105 -2.00 -5.71 22.05
N LEU A 106 -3.29 -5.47 21.87
CA LEU A 106 -3.84 -5.01 20.59
C LEU A 106 -3.19 -3.70 20.11
N GLN A 107 -3.02 -2.74 21.01
CA GLN A 107 -2.50 -1.42 20.65
C GLN A 107 -1.03 -1.49 20.20
N THR A 108 -0.23 -2.32 20.85
CA THR A 108 1.15 -2.58 20.46
C THR A 108 1.22 -3.22 19.08
N VAL A 109 0.38 -4.22 18.80
CA VAL A 109 0.33 -4.87 17.48
C VAL A 109 -0.12 -3.90 16.39
N LEU A 110 -1.15 -3.08 16.63
CA LEU A 110 -1.63 -2.10 15.67
C LEU A 110 -0.56 -1.04 15.34
N ARG A 111 0.13 -0.51 16.36
CA ARG A 111 1.22 0.46 16.15
C ARG A 111 2.39 -0.15 15.41
N GLY A 112 2.76 -1.40 15.71
CA GLY A 112 3.80 -2.10 14.97
C GLY A 112 3.43 -2.33 13.51
N ALA A 113 2.19 -2.74 13.24
CA ALA A 113 1.69 -2.91 11.88
C ALA A 113 1.67 -1.58 11.09
N GLU A 114 1.26 -0.48 11.71
CA GLU A 114 1.31 0.86 11.12
C GLU A 114 2.74 1.32 10.86
N ALA A 115 3.65 1.11 11.81
CA ALA A 115 5.07 1.41 11.64
C ALA A 115 5.68 0.64 10.46
N ASN A 116 5.36 -0.65 10.33
CA ASN A 116 5.79 -1.49 9.21
C ASN A 116 5.27 -0.95 7.87
N TYR A 117 4.00 -0.54 7.81
CA TYR A 117 3.44 0.10 6.62
C TYR A 117 4.22 1.36 6.25
N LEU A 118 4.43 2.27 7.20
CA LEU A 118 5.13 3.54 6.98
C LEU A 118 6.57 3.31 6.53
N GLN A 119 7.28 2.37 7.16
CA GLN A 119 8.64 1.99 6.78
C GLN A 119 8.69 1.51 5.32
N LEU A 120 7.79 0.60 4.93
CA LEU A 120 7.73 0.09 3.57
C LEU A 120 7.34 1.19 2.57
N ALA A 121 6.37 2.04 2.92
CA ALA A 121 5.93 3.15 2.07
C ALA A 121 7.00 4.23 1.85
N CYS A 122 7.89 4.42 2.82
CA CYS A 122 9.03 5.33 2.70
C CYS A 122 10.23 4.70 1.96
N CYS A 123 10.22 3.40 1.68
CA CYS A 123 11.32 2.72 0.99
C CYS A 123 11.34 3.09 -0.51
N LYS A 124 12.46 3.67 -0.97
CA LYS A 124 12.61 4.17 -2.35
C LYS A 124 12.63 3.06 -3.41
N GLU A 125 13.13 1.89 -3.05
CA GLU A 125 13.31 0.74 -3.95
C GLU A 125 12.58 -0.48 -3.39
N LEU A 126 11.26 -0.35 -3.26
CA LEU A 126 10.44 -1.48 -2.80
C LEU A 126 10.10 -2.41 -3.99
N PRO A 127 10.24 -3.74 -3.87
CA PRO A 127 9.86 -4.65 -4.95
C PRO A 127 8.37 -4.51 -5.32
N VAL A 128 8.05 -4.56 -6.62
CA VAL A 128 6.68 -4.36 -7.14
C VAL A 128 5.67 -5.27 -6.46
N LYS A 129 6.00 -6.55 -6.27
CA LYS A 129 5.13 -7.51 -5.58
C LYS A 129 4.79 -7.10 -4.14
N VAL A 130 5.71 -6.42 -3.45
CA VAL A 130 5.46 -5.91 -2.10
C VAL A 130 4.56 -4.67 -2.19
N GLN A 131 4.82 -3.76 -3.14
CA GLN A 131 3.96 -2.60 -3.41
C GLN A 131 2.51 -3.00 -3.71
N GLU A 132 2.30 -4.06 -4.50
CA GLU A 132 0.98 -4.65 -4.78
C GLU A 132 0.29 -5.13 -3.50
N VAL A 133 1.03 -5.82 -2.61
CA VAL A 133 0.48 -6.33 -1.35
C VAL A 133 0.04 -5.19 -0.42
N ILE A 134 0.85 -4.14 -0.29
CA ILE A 134 0.51 -2.99 0.58
C ILE A 134 -0.32 -1.92 -0.14
N GLY A 135 -0.75 -2.16 -1.37
CA GLY A 135 -1.66 -1.28 -2.11
C GLY A 135 -1.05 0.05 -2.58
N LEU A 136 0.27 0.14 -2.72
CA LEU A 136 0.94 1.32 -3.32
C LEU A 136 1.00 1.28 -4.84
N TYR A 137 0.83 0.09 -5.43
CA TYR A 137 0.81 -0.11 -6.87
C TYR A 137 -0.40 -0.95 -7.26
N VAL A 138 -1.15 -0.45 -8.24
CA VAL A 138 -2.23 -1.18 -8.89
C VAL A 138 -1.76 -1.50 -10.31
N PRO A 139 -1.64 -2.79 -10.70
CA PRO A 139 -1.30 -3.15 -12.06
C PRO A 139 -2.32 -2.53 -13.03
N PRO A 140 -1.89 -2.01 -14.20
CA PRO A 140 -2.81 -1.52 -15.22
C PRO A 140 -3.77 -2.65 -15.63
N SER A 141 -5.06 -2.36 -15.66
CA SER A 141 -6.05 -3.37 -16.01
C SER A 141 -5.97 -3.68 -17.51
N PRO A 142 -6.24 -4.93 -17.95
CA PRO A 142 -6.29 -5.25 -19.38
C PRO A 142 -7.34 -4.44 -20.17
N ASP A 143 -8.29 -3.82 -19.47
CA ASP A 143 -9.39 -3.06 -20.05
C ASP A 143 -9.05 -1.56 -20.25
N ASP A 144 -7.94 -1.07 -19.69
CA ASP A 144 -7.50 0.34 -19.81
C ASP A 144 -6.85 0.66 -21.17
N GLU A 145 -6.57 -0.34 -22.02
CA GLU A 145 -6.01 -0.16 -23.38
C GLU A 145 -7.07 0.24 -24.44
N THR A 146 -8.31 0.55 -24.05
CA THR A 146 -9.34 1.03 -24.98
C THR A 146 -10.18 2.18 -24.43
N SER A 147 -9.53 3.30 -24.07
CA SER A 147 -10.24 4.58 -23.91
C SER A 147 -9.71 5.61 -24.91
N PRO A 148 -10.43 5.88 -26.02
CA PRO A 148 -10.01 6.83 -27.05
C PRO A 148 -10.37 8.26 -26.62
N GLU A 149 -9.75 8.80 -25.58
CA GLU A 149 -9.87 10.23 -25.23
C GLU A 149 -8.56 11.02 -25.44
N SER A 150 -7.41 10.35 -25.59
CA SER A 150 -6.13 11.05 -25.78
C SER A 150 -5.87 11.57 -27.20
N GLU A 151 -6.54 11.07 -28.24
CA GLU A 151 -6.33 11.56 -29.61
C GLU A 151 -7.02 12.91 -29.90
N SER A 152 -7.98 13.30 -29.06
CA SER A 152 -8.75 14.54 -29.22
C SER A 152 -7.94 15.81 -28.92
N HIS A 153 -6.91 15.70 -28.07
CA HIS A 153 -6.06 16.81 -27.67
C HIS A 153 -4.97 17.13 -28.69
N GLU A 154 -4.40 16.11 -29.36
CA GLU A 154 -3.38 16.33 -30.40
C GLU A 154 -3.99 16.92 -31.69
N THR A 155 -5.18 16.48 -32.09
CA THR A 155 -5.84 17.04 -33.29
C THR A 155 -6.24 18.50 -33.08
N GLN A 156 -6.70 18.88 -31.88
CA GLN A 156 -7.04 20.28 -31.57
C GLN A 156 -5.80 21.18 -31.46
N GLN A 157 -4.67 20.68 -30.95
CA GLN A 157 -3.41 21.44 -30.93
C GLN A 157 -2.86 21.68 -32.34
N LEU A 158 -2.88 20.67 -33.23
CA LEU A 158 -2.40 20.81 -34.61
C LEU A 158 -3.28 21.76 -35.45
N LEU A 159 -4.60 21.78 -35.21
CA LEU A 159 -5.53 22.74 -35.84
C LEU A 159 -5.32 24.19 -35.37
N SER A 160 -4.93 24.40 -34.11
CA SER A 160 -4.66 25.74 -33.57
C SER A 160 -3.34 26.34 -34.11
N GLN A 161 -2.32 25.51 -34.32
CA GLN A 161 -1.01 25.96 -34.85
C GLN A 161 -1.07 26.31 -36.35
N SER A 162 -1.94 25.64 -37.11
CA SER A 162 -2.12 25.92 -38.54
C SER A 162 -2.91 27.21 -38.81
N GLN A 163 -3.75 27.66 -37.87
CA GLN A 163 -4.44 28.96 -37.97
C GLN A 163 -3.54 30.15 -37.59
N ALA A 164 -2.57 29.96 -36.68
CA ALA A 164 -1.62 31.02 -36.29
C ALA A 164 -0.67 31.40 -37.44
N ALA A 165 -0.19 30.41 -38.22
CA ALA A 165 0.73 30.65 -39.35
C ALA A 165 0.08 31.41 -40.53
N ALA A 166 -1.25 31.42 -40.63
CA ALA A 166 -1.97 32.14 -41.70
C ALA A 166 -2.17 33.63 -41.40
N THR A 167 -1.89 34.09 -40.18
CA THR A 167 -2.23 35.45 -39.73
C THR A 167 -1.04 36.43 -39.72
N GLU A 168 0.20 35.98 -40.01
CA GLU A 168 1.40 36.83 -39.99
C GLU A 168 1.72 37.56 -41.31
N THR A 169 0.97 37.34 -42.40
CA THR A 169 1.25 37.96 -43.70
C THR A 169 0.31 39.10 -44.07
N SER A 170 -0.23 39.85 -43.12
CA SER A 170 -1.07 41.00 -43.43
C SER A 170 -0.97 42.12 -42.40
N GLN A 171 -0.58 43.29 -42.90
CA GLN A 171 -0.80 44.65 -42.34
C GLN A 171 0.36 45.28 -41.57
N SER A 172 1.34 45.73 -42.35
CA SER A 172 1.92 47.07 -42.18
C SER A 172 0.83 48.14 -42.34
N SER A 173 1.00 49.26 -41.63
CA SER A 173 0.36 50.59 -41.76
C SER A 173 -1.03 50.78 -41.15
N ASN A 174 -1.13 51.46 -39.98
CA ASN A 174 -1.30 52.92 -39.91
C ASN A 174 -1.47 53.47 -38.49
N SER A 175 -1.29 54.79 -38.44
CA SER A 175 -1.07 55.73 -37.34
C SER A 175 -2.25 56.07 -36.41
N THR A 176 -1.88 56.45 -35.17
CA THR A 176 -2.45 57.50 -34.30
C THR A 176 -3.94 57.52 -33.96
N ALA A 177 -4.26 57.43 -32.65
CA ALA A 177 -5.00 58.47 -31.90
C ALA A 177 -5.20 58.05 -30.43
N ALA A 178 -5.00 59.01 -29.52
CA ALA A 178 -5.26 58.89 -28.08
C ALA A 178 -6.74 59.13 -27.75
N ALA A 179 -7.33 58.38 -26.80
CA ALA A 179 -8.51 58.82 -26.04
C ALA A 179 -8.79 57.95 -24.79
N ALA A 180 -8.66 58.60 -23.63
CA ALA A 180 -9.53 58.59 -22.44
C ALA A 180 -10.07 57.27 -21.84
N ALA A 181 -9.72 57.09 -20.56
CA ALA A 181 -10.22 56.09 -19.62
C ALA A 181 -11.74 56.17 -19.33
N ARG A 182 -12.37 55.00 -19.07
CA ARG A 182 -13.62 54.87 -18.31
C ARG A 182 -13.55 53.66 -17.35
N PRO A 183 -14.12 53.75 -16.13
CA PRO A 183 -13.92 52.77 -15.08
C PRO A 183 -14.85 51.55 -15.17
N ARG A 184 -14.45 50.47 -14.47
CA ARG A 184 -15.14 49.16 -14.41
C ARG A 184 -16.48 49.22 -13.65
N PRO A 185 -17.49 48.41 -14.02
CA PRO A 185 -18.73 48.29 -13.27
C PRO A 185 -18.58 47.30 -12.10
N THR A 186 -18.99 47.73 -10.91
CA THR A 186 -19.38 46.88 -9.78
C THR A 186 -20.85 46.51 -9.92
N TYR A 187 -21.19 45.24 -9.66
CA TYR A 187 -22.56 44.73 -9.58
C TYR A 187 -22.71 43.85 -8.32
N PRO A 188 -23.95 43.63 -7.85
CA PRO A 188 -24.35 43.63 -6.43
C PRO A 188 -24.00 42.37 -5.64
#